data_AF-A0A5C8V2E4-F1
#
_entry.id   AF-A0A5C8V2E4-F1
#
_cell.length_a   1.000
_cell.length_b   1.000
_cell.length_c   1.000
_cell.angle_alpha   90.00
_cell.angle_beta   90.00
_cell.angle_gamma   90.00
#
_symmetry.space_group_name_H-M   'P 1'
#
loop_
_entity.id
_entity.type
_entity.pdbx_description
1 polymer ?
#
loop_
_entity_poly.entity_id
_entity_poly.type
_entity_poly.pdbx_seq_one_letter_code
_entity_poly.pdbx_strand_id
1 'polypeptide(L)'
;MKDDNLPEYYRSIFHPLFKHAKDLGCKIILLEQILEVGDAKEIPFLEELERNEETPISKLATEVKTALLDKLGRPASKESKRLPMNLCFLYDEFSIKPAKTEGLNMNFDVTLEIFEEE
;
A
#
# COMPACT_ATOMS: atom_id res chain seq x y z
N MET A 1 28.71 -14.30 -7.33
CA MET A 1 28.28 -13.19 -8.19
C MET A 1 26.87 -12.82 -7.75
N LYS A 2 26.68 -11.64 -7.15
CA LYS A 2 25.36 -11.07 -6.89
C LYS A 2 25.11 -10.12 -8.05
N ASP A 3 24.21 -10.48 -8.95
CA ASP A 3 23.73 -9.58 -9.99
C ASP A 3 22.81 -8.54 -9.33
N ASP A 4 23.41 -7.50 -8.74
CA ASP A 4 22.73 -6.42 -8.00
C ASP A 4 21.97 -5.42 -8.92
N ASN A 5 21.60 -5.82 -10.14
CA ASN A 5 20.92 -4.96 -11.12
C ASN A 5 19.54 -5.46 -11.57
N LEU A 6 19.06 -6.60 -11.04
CA LEU A 6 17.71 -7.08 -11.36
C LEU A 6 16.70 -6.57 -10.32
N PRO A 7 15.57 -5.99 -10.75
CA PRO A 7 14.49 -5.62 -9.83
C PRO A 7 14.05 -6.78 -8.95
N GLU A 8 13.78 -6.50 -7.68
CA GLU A 8 13.50 -7.55 -6.67
C GLU A 8 12.26 -8.38 -7.01
N TYR A 9 11.32 -7.83 -7.79
CA TYR A 9 10.12 -8.55 -8.25
C TYR A 9 10.44 -9.74 -9.17
N TYR A 10 11.58 -9.76 -9.86
CA TYR A 10 12.00 -10.92 -10.67
C TYR A 10 12.43 -12.12 -9.82
N ARG A 11 12.65 -11.93 -8.52
CA ARG A 11 12.95 -13.03 -7.59
C ARG A 11 11.72 -13.85 -7.22
N SER A 12 10.52 -13.32 -7.49
CA SER A 12 9.26 -14.04 -7.30
C SER A 12 9.09 -15.10 -8.38
N ILE A 13 8.78 -16.32 -7.96
CA ILE A 13 8.43 -17.41 -8.89
C ILE A 13 7.10 -17.14 -9.61
N PHE A 14 6.25 -16.29 -9.01
CA PHE A 14 4.94 -15.96 -9.55
C PHE A 14 5.00 -14.89 -10.64
N HIS A 15 6.06 -14.06 -10.69
CA HIS A 15 6.22 -13.04 -11.72
C HIS A 15 6.17 -13.61 -13.16
N PRO A 16 6.97 -14.63 -13.54
CA PRO A 16 6.87 -15.22 -14.87
C PRO A 16 5.52 -15.90 -15.12
N LEU A 17 4.94 -16.56 -14.10
CA LEU A 17 3.62 -17.20 -14.22
C LEU A 17 2.53 -16.17 -14.53
N PHE A 18 2.58 -15.03 -13.84
CA PHE A 18 1.64 -13.94 -14.01
C PHE A 18 1.78 -13.25 -15.37
N LYS A 19 3.02 -13.13 -15.87
CA LYS A 19 3.31 -12.59 -17.21
C LYS A 19 2.74 -13.46 -18.34
N HIS A 20 2.75 -14.78 -18.16
CA HIS A 20 2.25 -15.72 -19.16
C HIS A 20 0.75 -16.03 -19.01
N ALA A 21 0.14 -15.71 -17.87
CA ALA A 21 -1.31 -15.82 -17.68
C ALA A 21 -2.06 -14.77 -18.52
N LYS A 22 -2.79 -15.22 -19.55
CA LYS A 22 -3.63 -14.34 -20.39
C LYS A 22 -5.00 -14.08 -19.76
N ASP A 23 -5.51 -15.04 -18.99
CA ASP A 23 -6.85 -14.98 -18.42
C ASP A 23 -6.86 -14.31 -17.04
N LEU A 24 -7.88 -13.47 -16.80
CA LEU A 24 -8.10 -12.81 -15.53
C LEU A 24 -8.29 -13.82 -14.39
N GLY A 25 -9.02 -14.91 -14.63
CA GLY A 25 -9.24 -15.97 -13.63
C GLY A 25 -7.94 -16.63 -13.19
N CYS A 26 -7.02 -16.91 -14.13
CA CYS A 26 -5.72 -17.47 -13.79
C CYS A 26 -4.88 -16.51 -12.94
N LYS A 27 -4.93 -15.19 -13.23
CA LYS A 27 -4.24 -14.17 -12.43
C LYS A 27 -4.79 -14.08 -11.00
N ILE A 28 -6.10 -14.21 -10.83
CA ILE A 28 -6.76 -14.25 -9.52
C ILE A 28 -6.31 -15.48 -8.72
N ILE A 29 -6.34 -16.67 -9.34
CA ILE A 29 -5.90 -17.92 -8.70
C ILE A 29 -4.41 -17.82 -8.29
N LEU A 30 -3.56 -17.23 -9.12
CA LEU A 30 -2.14 -17.03 -8.77
C LEU A 30 -1.98 -16.10 -7.56
N LEU A 31 -2.81 -15.08 -7.41
CA LEU A 31 -2.80 -14.19 -6.24
C LEU A 31 -3.26 -14.91 -4.97
N GLU A 32 -4.28 -15.76 -5.06
CA GLU A 32 -4.71 -16.63 -3.95
C GLU A 32 -3.60 -17.61 -3.54
N GLN A 33 -2.92 -18.21 -4.52
CA GLN A 33 -1.78 -19.09 -4.26
C GLN A 33 -0.60 -18.35 -3.62
N ILE A 34 -0.34 -17.09 -3.99
CA ILE A 34 0.65 -16.26 -3.31
C ILE A 34 0.27 -16.08 -1.84
N LEU A 35 -1.01 -15.88 -1.53
CA LEU A 35 -1.46 -15.76 -0.15
C LEU A 35 -1.30 -17.07 0.63
N GLU A 36 -1.53 -18.22 0.00
CA GLU A 36 -1.43 -19.52 0.64
C GLU A 36 0.01 -19.96 0.89
N VAL A 37 0.89 -19.82 -0.11
CA VAL A 37 2.23 -20.43 -0.14
C VAL A 37 3.38 -19.43 -0.31
N GLY A 38 3.08 -18.15 -0.47
CA GLY A 38 4.08 -17.10 -0.71
C GLY A 38 4.93 -16.77 0.52
N ASP A 39 6.10 -16.19 0.27
CA ASP A 39 7.07 -15.75 1.26
C ASP A 39 7.28 -14.22 1.12
N ALA A 40 8.20 -13.66 1.91
CA ALA A 40 8.54 -12.24 1.86
C ALA A 40 9.11 -11.78 0.50
N LYS A 41 9.50 -12.69 -0.39
CA LYS A 41 10.10 -12.39 -1.71
C LYS A 41 9.04 -11.98 -2.74
N GLU A 42 7.77 -12.22 -2.43
CA GLU A 42 6.63 -11.98 -3.30
C GLU A 42 6.06 -10.57 -3.07
N ILE A 43 6.43 -9.93 -1.95
CA ILE A 43 6.00 -8.57 -1.60
C ILE A 43 6.38 -7.54 -2.67
N PRO A 44 7.63 -7.49 -3.19
CA PRO A 44 8.01 -6.54 -4.24
C PRO A 44 7.21 -6.76 -5.54
N PHE A 45 6.79 -7.99 -5.81
CA PHE A 45 5.96 -8.31 -6.96
C PHE A 45 4.51 -7.81 -6.77
N LEU A 46 3.93 -7.98 -5.58
CA LEU A 46 2.60 -7.44 -5.27
C LEU A 46 2.58 -5.91 -5.31
N GLU A 47 3.67 -5.24 -4.91
CA GLU A 47 3.84 -3.79 -5.03
C GLU A 47 3.90 -3.28 -6.47
N GLU A 48 4.50 -4.06 -7.36
CA GLU A 48 4.51 -3.77 -8.79
C GLU A 48 3.09 -3.89 -9.38
N LEU A 49 2.34 -4.91 -8.95
CA LEU A 49 0.94 -5.11 -9.36
C LEU A 49 0.02 -4.00 -8.83
N GLU A 50 0.24 -3.52 -7.61
CA GLU A 50 -0.49 -2.39 -7.02
C GLU A 50 -0.27 -1.10 -7.84
N ARG A 51 0.96 -0.88 -8.31
CA ARG A 51 1.34 0.32 -9.09
C ARG A 51 0.80 0.32 -10.52
N ASN A 52 0.61 -0.86 -11.11
CA ASN A 52 0.14 -1.02 -12.47
C ASN A 52 -1.40 -1.12 -12.52
N GLU A 53 -2.04 0.04 -12.68
CA GLU A 53 -3.44 0.27 -13.14
C GLU A 53 -4.61 -0.05 -12.18
N GLU A 54 -5.73 0.68 -12.37
CA GLU A 54 -7.03 0.50 -11.70
C GLU A 54 -7.79 -0.75 -12.17
N THR A 55 -7.16 -1.90 -12.12
CA THR A 55 -7.78 -3.19 -12.47
C THR A 55 -8.25 -3.91 -11.20
N PRO A 56 -9.21 -4.85 -11.29
CA PRO A 56 -9.58 -5.71 -10.15
C PRO A 56 -8.39 -6.47 -9.56
N ILE A 57 -7.34 -6.69 -10.36
CA ILE A 57 -6.08 -7.31 -9.94
C ILE A 57 -5.31 -6.43 -8.95
N SER A 58 -5.27 -5.11 -9.15
CA SER A 58 -4.55 -4.20 -8.26
C SER A 58 -5.14 -4.21 -6.86
N LYS A 59 -6.48 -4.11 -6.75
CA LYS A 59 -7.18 -4.23 -5.46
C LYS A 59 -6.90 -5.56 -4.77
N LEU A 60 -6.98 -6.66 -5.51
CA LEU A 60 -6.71 -7.99 -4.99
C LEU A 60 -5.24 -8.14 -4.58
N ALA A 61 -4.30 -7.56 -5.33
CA ALA A 61 -2.88 -7.55 -4.98
C ALA A 61 -2.63 -6.79 -3.67
N THR A 62 -3.31 -5.67 -3.44
CA THR A 62 -3.25 -4.93 -2.17
C THR A 62 -3.77 -5.79 -1.01
N GLU A 63 -4.91 -6.45 -1.18
CA GLU A 63 -5.50 -7.34 -0.16
C GLU A 63 -4.60 -8.54 0.15
N VAL A 64 -4.04 -9.17 -0.89
CA VAL A 64 -3.11 -10.30 -0.72
C VAL A 64 -1.82 -9.83 -0.05
N LYS A 65 -1.30 -8.65 -0.40
CA LYS A 65 -0.10 -8.08 0.22
C LYS A 65 -0.32 -7.84 1.72
N THR A 66 -1.42 -7.22 2.11
CA THR A 66 -1.71 -6.97 3.54
C THR A 66 -1.87 -8.28 4.30
N ALA A 67 -2.63 -9.23 3.75
CA ALA A 67 -2.84 -10.53 4.39
C ALA A 67 -1.54 -11.36 4.47
N LEU A 68 -0.65 -11.28 3.47
CA LEU A 68 0.65 -11.94 3.48
C LEU A 68 1.59 -11.31 4.51
N LEU A 69 1.60 -9.97 4.63
CA LEU A 69 2.37 -9.25 5.65
C LEU A 69 1.92 -9.61 7.07
N ASP A 70 0.59 -9.69 7.29
CA ASP A 70 0.01 -10.13 8.56
C ASP A 70 0.40 -11.58 8.89
N LYS A 71 0.33 -12.50 7.91
CA LYS A 71 0.81 -13.89 8.05
C LYS A 71 2.29 -13.97 8.44
N LEU A 72 3.12 -13.10 7.88
CA LEU A 72 4.56 -13.05 8.14
C LEU A 72 4.91 -12.28 9.43
N GLY A 73 3.91 -11.74 10.16
CA GLY A 73 4.12 -10.97 11.37
C GLY A 73 4.92 -9.67 11.13
N ARG A 74 4.94 -9.17 9.89
CA ARG A 74 5.60 -7.91 9.54
C ARG A 74 4.55 -6.81 9.50
N PRO A 75 4.73 -5.71 10.25
CA PRO A 75 3.82 -4.58 10.09
C PRO A 75 3.94 -4.09 8.64
N ALA A 76 2.81 -3.96 7.96
CA ALA A 76 2.78 -3.30 6.66
C ALA A 76 3.47 -1.94 6.83
N SER A 77 4.57 -1.73 6.11
CA SER A 77 5.20 -0.41 6.05
C SER A 77 4.13 0.52 5.51
N LYS A 78 3.52 1.31 6.39
CA LYS A 78 2.57 2.35 6.02
C LYS A 78 3.33 3.23 5.03
N GLU A 79 3.10 3.05 3.73
CA GLU A 79 3.54 4.05 2.77
C GLU A 79 2.91 5.35 3.24
N SER A 80 3.74 6.30 3.67
CA SER A 80 3.29 7.64 4.02
C SER A 80 2.52 8.15 2.81
N LYS A 81 1.21 8.37 2.98
CA LYS A 81 0.32 8.88 1.93
C LYS A 81 1.08 9.93 1.13
N ARG A 82 1.34 9.64 -0.14
CA ARG A 82 2.12 10.54 -0.99
C ARG A 82 1.35 11.85 -1.09
N LEU A 83 1.94 12.94 -0.60
CA LEU A 83 1.32 14.25 -0.64
C LEU A 83 1.40 14.81 -2.06
N PRO A 84 0.38 15.55 -2.53
CA PRO A 84 0.48 16.31 -3.77
C PRO A 84 1.72 17.23 -3.77
N MET A 85 2.41 17.32 -4.90
CA MET A 85 3.68 18.07 -5.01
C MET A 85 3.53 19.54 -4.61
N ASN A 86 2.41 20.17 -4.99
CA ASN A 86 2.07 21.54 -4.61
C ASN A 86 1.98 21.73 -3.09
N LEU A 87 1.44 20.75 -2.36
CA LEU A 87 1.36 20.79 -0.90
C LEU A 87 2.74 20.65 -0.25
N CYS A 88 3.62 19.84 -0.84
CA CYS A 88 5.00 19.70 -0.38
C CYS A 88 5.77 21.02 -0.49
N PHE A 89 5.61 21.75 -1.61
CA PHE A 89 6.20 23.08 -1.78
C PHE A 89 5.73 24.08 -0.72
N LEU A 90 4.43 24.08 -0.39
CA LEU A 90 3.89 24.96 0.66
C LEU A 90 4.47 24.61 2.04
N TYR A 91 4.62 23.33 2.36
CA TYR A 91 5.23 22.92 3.64
C TYR A 91 6.69 23.38 3.75
N ASP A 92 7.45 23.32 2.66
CA ASP A 92 8.82 23.81 2.63
C ASP A 92 8.89 25.34 2.73
N GLU A 93 8.06 26.07 1.96
CA GLU A 93 8.04 27.54 1.93
C GLU A 93 7.65 28.13 3.30
N PHE A 94 6.64 27.55 3.95
CA PHE A 94 6.16 28.02 5.26
C PHE A 94 6.85 27.32 6.44
N SER A 95 7.80 26.41 6.20
CA SER A 95 8.45 25.58 7.23
C SER A 95 7.45 24.83 8.13
N ILE A 96 6.32 24.40 7.56
CA ILE A 96 5.25 23.67 8.25
C ILE A 96 5.50 22.17 8.10
N LYS A 97 5.18 21.39 9.14
CA LYS A 97 5.20 19.92 9.08
C LYS A 97 3.79 19.39 9.27
N PRO A 98 3.40 18.30 8.57
CA PRO A 98 2.11 17.67 8.78
C PRO A 98 1.98 17.23 10.24
N ALA A 99 0.81 17.47 10.84
CA ALA A 99 0.53 17.08 12.21
C ALA A 99 0.58 15.55 12.35
N LYS A 100 1.17 15.07 13.44
CA LYS A 100 1.09 13.66 13.82
C LYS A 100 -0.34 13.38 14.26
N THR A 101 -1.05 12.50 13.54
CA THR A 101 -2.44 12.14 13.85
C THR A 101 -2.57 11.10 14.96
N GLU A 102 -1.45 10.63 15.53
CA GLU A 102 -1.47 9.67 16.63
C GLU A 102 -1.98 10.36 17.91
N GLY A 103 -3.17 9.96 18.39
CA GLY A 103 -3.71 10.38 19.68
C GLY A 103 -4.65 11.59 19.68
N LEU A 104 -5.10 12.10 18.52
CA LEU A 104 -6.10 13.17 18.50
C LEU A 104 -7.52 12.61 18.77
N ASN A 105 -7.94 12.60 20.03
CA ASN A 105 -9.37 12.62 20.38
C ASN A 105 -9.85 14.07 20.39
N MET A 106 -9.82 14.72 19.22
CA MET A 106 -10.37 16.08 19.08
C MET A 106 -11.85 15.97 18.77
N ASN A 107 -12.67 16.05 19.81
CA ASN A 107 -14.10 16.30 19.65
C ASN A 107 -14.26 17.75 19.15
N PHE A 108 -14.38 17.93 17.84
CA PHE A 108 -14.79 19.20 17.21
C PHE A 108 -16.31 19.42 17.36
N ASP A 109 -16.90 18.94 18.43
CA ASP A 109 -18.27 19.32 18.77
C ASP A 109 -18.23 20.78 19.19
N VAL A 110 -18.98 21.60 18.48
CA VAL A 110 -19.25 22.97 18.89
C VAL A 110 -20.05 22.85 20.19
N THR A 111 -19.48 23.24 21.32
CA THR A 111 -20.27 23.31 22.55
C THR A 111 -21.42 24.28 22.30
N LEU A 112 -22.65 23.80 22.49
CA LEU A 112 -23.88 24.58 22.28
C LEU A 112 -23.99 25.80 23.23
N GLU A 113 -23.02 25.98 24.13
CA GLU A 113 -22.84 27.15 25.01
C GLU A 113 -22.79 28.47 24.23
N ILE A 114 -22.40 28.47 22.94
CA ILE A 114 -22.42 29.66 22.08
C ILE A 114 -23.86 30.11 21.77
N PHE A 115 -24.86 29.23 21.91
CA PHE A 115 -26.27 29.54 21.69
C PHE A 115 -27.04 29.91 22.98
N GLU A 116 -26.36 30.04 24.13
CA GLU A 116 -26.98 30.37 25.42
C GLU A 116 -26.78 31.83 25.88
N GLU A 117 -26.58 32.79 24.97
CA GLU A 117 -26.68 34.23 25.32
C GLU A 117 -27.90 34.91 24.64
N GLU A 118 -28.84 35.25 25.53
CA GLU A 118 -30.09 36.07 25.44
C GLU A 118 -31.33 35.52 24.68
#